data_AF-E6M0D1-F1
#
_entry.id   AF-E6M0D1-F1
#
_cell.length_a   1.000
_cell.length_b   1.000
_cell.length_c   1.000
_cell.angle_alpha   90.00
_cell.angle_beta   90.00
_cell.angle_gamma   90.00
#
_symmetry.space_group_name_H-M   'P 1'
#
loop_
_entity.id
_entity.type
_entity.pdbx_description
1 polymer ?
#
loop_
_entity_poly.entity_id
_entity_poly.type
_entity_poly.pdbx_seq_one_letter_code
_entity_poly.pdbx_strand_id
1 'polypeptide(L)'
;MLLPAQVIPPDKWSAMQNLVYFLIVVGTIALTLGVVWVIRHFHGEPVISVAAPHQDEIKLIYEETLSAADRVVVRDNQVIEAVRYIPKDPNLIAPLQRWRDARREWAGEMAFLESLGKNPTPETFTDASNAETLRRLHGLAQELEASQRGLLRAIRQSIATGTENLPLGTDASS
;
A
#
# COMPACT_ATOMS: atom_id res chain seq x y z
N MET A 1 -60.51 -31.98 -56.46
CA MET A 1 -59.51 -31.04 -57.03
C MET A 1 -59.23 -29.98 -55.98
N LEU A 2 -58.05 -30.02 -55.35
CA LEU A 2 -57.65 -29.12 -54.25
C LEU A 2 -56.66 -28.10 -54.81
N LEU A 3 -56.95 -26.82 -54.63
CA LEU A 3 -56.06 -25.70 -54.96
C LEU A 3 -54.82 -25.76 -54.05
N PRO A 4 -53.58 -25.69 -54.58
CA PRO A 4 -52.40 -25.67 -53.72
C PRO A 4 -52.30 -24.34 -52.99
N ALA A 5 -52.20 -24.40 -51.67
CA ALA A 5 -51.92 -23.28 -50.79
C ALA A 5 -50.56 -22.66 -51.15
N GLN A 6 -50.52 -21.35 -51.41
CA GLN A 6 -49.27 -20.62 -51.55
C GLN A 6 -48.55 -20.57 -50.20
N VAL A 7 -47.49 -21.36 -50.07
CA VAL A 7 -46.53 -21.28 -48.98
C VAL A 7 -45.65 -20.06 -49.22
N ILE A 8 -45.87 -18.99 -48.46
CA ILE A 8 -45.02 -17.79 -48.45
C ILE A 8 -43.68 -18.19 -47.81
N PRO A 9 -42.52 -17.98 -48.47
CA PRO A 9 -41.23 -18.38 -47.91
C PRO A 9 -40.91 -17.58 -46.64
N PRO A 10 -40.42 -18.22 -45.55
CA PRO A 10 -40.32 -17.62 -44.22
C PRO A 10 -39.12 -16.68 -44.02
N ASP A 11 -38.46 -16.23 -45.09
CA ASP A 11 -37.11 -15.66 -44.97
C ASP A 11 -36.87 -14.40 -45.82
N LYS A 12 -37.90 -13.61 -46.08
CA LYS A 12 -37.77 -12.31 -46.75
C LYS A 12 -38.60 -11.27 -46.01
N TRP A 13 -37.94 -10.50 -45.15
CA TRP A 13 -38.53 -9.31 -44.52
C TRP A 13 -39.06 -8.37 -45.61
N SER A 14 -40.24 -7.78 -45.38
CA SER A 14 -40.83 -6.90 -46.39
C SER A 14 -39.95 -5.66 -46.61
N ALA A 15 -39.95 -5.09 -47.81
CA ALA A 15 -39.15 -3.90 -48.13
C ALA A 15 -39.40 -2.74 -47.14
N MET A 16 -40.62 -2.65 -46.61
CA MET A 16 -41.01 -1.67 -45.59
C MET A 16 -40.37 -1.96 -44.22
N GLN A 17 -40.26 -3.24 -43.82
CA GLN A 17 -39.56 -3.63 -42.59
C GLN A 17 -38.05 -3.38 -42.69
N ASN A 18 -37.45 -3.67 -43.85
CA ASN A 18 -36.03 -3.36 -44.08
C ASN A 18 -35.75 -1.86 -44.00
N LEU A 19 -36.65 -1.02 -44.54
CA LEU A 19 -36.52 0.43 -44.49
C LEU A 19 -36.63 0.96 -43.06
N VAL A 20 -37.60 0.46 -42.28
CA VAL A 20 -37.75 0.83 -40.86
C VAL A 20 -36.52 0.41 -40.05
N TYR A 21 -36.04 -0.82 -40.27
CA TYR A 21 -34.83 -1.30 -39.59
C TYR A 21 -33.60 -0.48 -39.95
N PHE A 22 -33.43 -0.13 -41.23
CA PHE A 22 -32.34 0.74 -41.68
C PHE A 22 -32.39 2.11 -41.01
N LEU A 23 -33.56 2.74 -40.93
CA LEU A 23 -33.73 4.04 -40.26
C LEU A 23 -33.40 3.99 -38.77
N ILE A 24 -33.80 2.92 -38.08
CA ILE A 24 -33.52 2.73 -36.65
C ILE A 24 -32.01 2.54 -36.44
N VAL A 25 -31.37 1.68 -37.23
CA VAL A 25 -29.93 1.41 -37.12
C VAL A 25 -29.12 2.68 -37.40
N VAL A 26 -29.41 3.39 -38.49
CA VAL A 26 -28.71 4.63 -38.85
C VAL A 26 -28.97 5.71 -37.80
N GLY A 27 -30.21 5.85 -37.31
CA GLY A 27 -30.54 6.79 -36.25
C GLY A 27 -29.79 6.51 -34.95
N THR A 28 -29.68 5.23 -34.56
CA THR A 28 -28.94 4.82 -33.35
C THR A 28 -27.44 5.07 -33.48
N ILE A 29 -26.86 4.82 -34.66
CA ILE A 29 -25.45 5.11 -34.94
C ILE A 29 -25.20 6.62 -34.89
N ALA A 30 -26.03 7.43 -35.53
CA ALA A 30 -25.90 8.88 -35.51
C ALA A 30 -26.03 9.44 -34.10
N LEU A 31 -26.96 8.91 -33.30
CA LEU A 31 -27.17 9.32 -31.92
C LEU A 31 -25.97 8.96 -31.02
N THR A 32 -25.45 7.74 -31.14
CA THR A 32 -24.27 7.32 -30.36
C THR A 32 -23.03 8.10 -30.74
N LEU A 33 -22.77 8.31 -32.03
CA LEU A 33 -21.68 9.17 -32.49
C LEU A 33 -21.86 10.63 -32.05
N GLY A 34 -23.08 11.15 -32.08
CA GLY A 34 -23.42 12.48 -31.59
C GLY A 34 -23.14 12.64 -30.10
N VAL A 35 -23.54 11.68 -29.27
CA VAL A 35 -23.25 11.67 -27.83
C VAL A 35 -21.75 11.61 -27.57
N VAL A 36 -21.02 10.72 -28.25
CA VAL A 36 -19.56 10.62 -28.12
C VAL A 36 -18.88 11.92 -28.54
N TRP A 37 -19.33 12.55 -29.63
CA TRP A 37 -18.80 13.83 -30.09
C TRP A 37 -19.11 14.96 -29.10
N VAL A 38 -20.33 15.04 -28.55
CA VAL A 38 -20.71 16.02 -27.52
C VAL A 38 -19.86 15.84 -26.27
N ILE A 39 -19.69 14.61 -25.79
CA ILE A 39 -18.81 14.33 -24.65
C ILE A 39 -17.40 14.81 -24.97
N ARG A 40 -16.83 14.45 -26.13
CA ARG A 40 -15.46 14.84 -26.50
C ARG A 40 -15.31 16.35 -26.74
N HIS A 41 -16.33 17.02 -27.26
CA HIS A 41 -16.31 18.45 -27.56
C HIS A 41 -16.46 19.31 -26.30
N PHE A 42 -17.29 18.89 -25.34
CA PHE A 42 -17.53 19.62 -24.10
C PHE A 42 -16.65 19.18 -22.92
N HIS A 43 -16.16 17.94 -22.88
CA HIS A 43 -15.29 17.44 -21.79
C HIS A 43 -13.79 17.48 -22.12
N GLY A 44 -13.40 17.96 -23.31
CA GLY A 44 -12.01 17.91 -23.76
C GLY A 44 -11.55 16.48 -23.99
N GLU A 45 -10.36 16.30 -24.60
CA GLU A 45 -9.77 14.97 -24.66
C GLU A 45 -9.64 14.42 -23.22
N PRO A 46 -9.99 13.15 -22.95
CA PRO A 46 -9.58 12.55 -21.70
C PRO A 46 -8.06 12.59 -21.71
N VAL A 47 -7.49 13.51 -20.94
CA VAL A 47 -6.09 13.47 -20.58
C VAL A 47 -5.93 12.10 -19.94
N ILE A 48 -5.39 11.13 -20.69
CA ILE A 48 -4.87 9.91 -20.11
C ILE A 48 -3.76 10.42 -19.22
N SER A 49 -4.10 10.64 -17.95
CA SER A 49 -3.19 11.13 -16.93
C SER A 49 -2.16 10.03 -16.74
N VAL A 50 -1.04 10.16 -17.45
CA VAL A 50 0.17 9.36 -17.19
C VAL A 50 0.65 9.58 -15.74
N ALA A 51 0.14 10.61 -15.04
CA ALA A 51 0.36 10.86 -13.62
C ALA A 51 -0.54 10.06 -12.66
N ALA A 52 -1.65 9.48 -13.12
CA ALA A 52 -2.57 8.70 -12.27
C ALA A 52 -1.93 7.48 -11.59
N PRO A 53 -1.13 6.62 -12.29
CA PRO A 53 -0.55 5.45 -11.61
C PRO A 53 0.49 5.82 -10.55
N HIS A 54 1.20 6.94 -10.72
CA HIS A 54 2.22 7.36 -9.75
C HIS A 54 1.60 7.95 -8.48
N GLN A 55 0.50 8.68 -8.62
CA GLN A 55 -0.21 9.25 -7.47
C GLN A 55 -0.84 8.15 -6.59
N ASP A 56 -1.39 7.11 -7.20
CA ASP A 56 -1.92 5.94 -6.49
C ASP A 56 -0.82 5.15 -5.77
N GLU A 57 0.36 5.01 -6.38
CA GLU A 57 1.54 4.37 -5.78
C GLU A 57 2.02 5.12 -4.52
N ILE A 58 2.23 6.44 -4.62
CA ILE A 58 2.72 7.22 -3.47
C ILE A 58 1.70 7.26 -2.34
N LYS A 59 0.40 7.36 -2.68
CA LYS A 59 -0.67 7.28 -1.68
C LYS A 59 -0.67 5.94 -0.97
N LEU A 60 -0.50 4.84 -1.71
CA LEU A 60 -0.37 3.51 -1.12
C LEU A 60 0.85 3.42 -0.19
N ILE A 61 2.00 3.93 -0.62
CA ILE A 61 3.23 3.97 0.20
C ILE A 61 2.99 4.79 1.47
N TYR A 62 2.27 5.90 1.40
CA TYR A 62 1.92 6.71 2.57
C TYR A 62 1.04 5.94 3.56
N GLU A 63 -0.04 5.30 3.09
CA GLU A 63 -0.92 4.48 3.93
C GLU A 63 -0.16 3.31 4.58
N GLU A 64 0.72 2.65 3.81
CA GLU A 64 1.55 1.56 4.32
C GLU A 64 2.59 2.06 5.32
N THR A 65 3.15 3.25 5.11
CA THR A 65 4.10 3.90 6.02
C THR A 65 3.44 4.31 7.33
N LEU A 66 2.21 4.84 7.30
CA LEU A 66 1.43 5.10 8.51
C LEU A 66 1.18 3.80 9.29
N SER A 67 0.76 2.73 8.59
CA SER A 67 0.57 1.42 9.22
C SER A 67 1.87 0.87 9.80
N ALA A 68 3.00 1.01 9.09
CA ALA A 68 4.31 0.61 9.58
C ALA A 68 4.74 1.43 10.80
N ALA A 69 4.53 2.75 10.78
CA ALA A 69 4.81 3.65 11.88
C ALA A 69 4.08 3.23 13.16
N ASP A 70 2.77 2.94 13.06
CA ASP A 70 1.98 2.47 14.20
C ASP A 70 2.52 1.17 14.78
N ARG A 71 2.86 0.19 13.93
CA ARG A 71 3.46 -1.09 14.38
C ARG A 71 4.82 -0.89 15.05
N VAL A 72 5.66 -0.04 14.45
CA VAL A 72 6.99 0.30 14.96
C VAL A 72 6.88 0.92 16.34
N VAL A 73 5.97 1.87 16.55
CA VAL A 73 5.75 2.54 17.84
C VAL A 73 5.33 1.55 18.92
N VAL A 74 4.36 0.69 18.63
CA VAL A 74 3.90 -0.34 19.59
C VAL A 74 5.04 -1.30 19.95
N ARG A 75 5.81 -1.76 18.97
CA ARG A 75 6.93 -2.69 19.19
C ARG A 75 8.12 -2.00 19.86
N ASP A 76 8.35 -0.71 19.62
CA ASP A 76 9.41 0.05 20.27
C ASP A 76 9.21 0.09 21.79
N ASN A 77 7.96 0.26 22.24
CA ASN A 77 7.62 0.17 23.67
C ASN A 77 7.97 -1.20 24.27
N GLN A 78 7.65 -2.29 23.57
CA GLN A 78 8.02 -3.65 24.01
C GLN A 78 9.54 -3.84 24.10
N VAL A 79 10.28 -3.28 23.15
CA VAL A 79 11.74 -3.32 23.13
C VAL A 79 12.32 -2.51 24.28
N ILE A 80 11.82 -1.29 24.53
CA ILE A 80 12.26 -0.45 25.66
C ILE A 80 12.03 -1.16 26.99
N GLU A 81 10.87 -1.77 27.18
CA GLU A 81 10.57 -2.57 28.37
C GLU A 81 11.53 -3.76 28.49
N ALA A 82 11.74 -4.52 27.40
CA ALA A 82 12.66 -5.65 27.41
C ALA A 82 14.09 -5.21 27.77
N VAL A 83 14.56 -4.09 27.19
CA VAL A 83 15.88 -3.51 27.45
C VAL A 83 16.06 -3.07 28.90
N ARG A 84 14.99 -2.60 29.55
CA ARG A 84 15.02 -2.21 30.96
C ARG A 84 15.39 -3.37 31.90
N TYR A 85 15.05 -4.59 31.51
CA TYR A 85 15.28 -5.81 32.29
C TYR A 85 16.37 -6.71 31.70
N ILE A 86 17.21 -6.18 30.79
CA ILE A 86 18.29 -6.94 30.15
C ILE A 86 19.42 -7.27 31.16
N PRO A 87 19.92 -8.52 31.19
CA PRO A 87 21.18 -8.87 31.85
C PRO A 87 22.35 -8.11 31.21
N LYS A 88 23.40 -7.75 31.95
CA LYS A 88 24.60 -7.09 31.37
C LYS A 88 25.41 -8.08 30.51
N ASP A 89 24.89 -8.44 29.35
CA ASP A 89 25.50 -9.35 28.38
C ASP A 89 26.23 -8.57 27.28
N PRO A 90 27.56 -8.76 27.11
CA PRO A 90 28.32 -8.15 26.02
C PRO A 90 27.76 -8.42 24.62
N ASN A 91 27.09 -9.55 24.40
CA ASN A 91 26.52 -9.93 23.10
C ASN A 91 25.33 -9.04 22.69
N LEU A 92 24.74 -8.31 23.64
CA LEU A 92 23.61 -7.42 23.38
C LEU A 92 24.04 -6.02 22.95
N ILE A 93 25.32 -5.65 23.10
CA ILE A 93 25.83 -4.31 22.79
C ILE A 93 25.61 -3.95 21.31
N ALA A 94 25.99 -4.83 20.38
CA ALA A 94 25.86 -4.56 18.95
C ALA A 94 24.38 -4.49 18.49
N PRO A 95 23.48 -5.44 18.87
CA PRO A 95 22.05 -5.31 18.61
C PRO A 95 21.40 -4.06 19.20
N LEU A 96 21.77 -3.67 20.43
CA LEU A 96 21.29 -2.46 21.09
C LEU A 96 21.70 -1.20 20.33
N GLN A 97 22.96 -1.14 19.88
CA GLN A 97 23.47 -0.01 19.13
C GLN A 97 22.73 0.13 17.79
N ARG A 98 22.54 -0.96 17.05
CA ARG A 98 21.77 -0.96 15.79
C ARG A 98 20.34 -0.48 15.98
N TRP A 99 19.65 -0.95 17.01
CA TRP A 99 18.30 -0.48 17.33
C TRP A 99 18.30 1.01 17.68
N ARG A 100 19.25 1.49 18.49
CA ARG A 100 19.36 2.91 18.84
C ARG A 100 19.61 3.81 17.64
N ASP A 101 20.47 3.39 16.72
CA ASP A 101 20.80 4.16 15.53
C ASP A 101 19.59 4.20 14.57
N ALA A 102 18.95 3.07 14.29
CA ALA A 102 17.72 3.01 13.50
C ALA A 102 16.58 3.84 14.12
N ARG A 103 16.45 3.82 15.46
CA ARG A 103 15.45 4.62 16.19
C ARG A 103 15.71 6.12 16.06
N ARG A 104 16.97 6.56 16.08
CA ARG A 104 17.35 7.97 15.91
C ARG A 104 17.06 8.46 14.50
N GLU A 105 17.42 7.66 13.50
CA GLU A 105 17.15 7.99 12.09
C GLU A 105 15.64 8.07 11.82
N TRP A 106 14.88 7.10 12.32
CA TRP A 106 13.42 7.13 12.24
C TRP A 106 12.81 8.37 12.93
N ALA A 107 13.23 8.67 14.16
CA ALA A 107 12.72 9.81 14.91
C ALA A 107 13.02 11.16 14.24
N GLY A 108 14.13 11.27 13.50
CA GLY A 108 14.49 12.48 12.74
C GLY A 108 13.50 12.80 11.62
N GLU A 109 12.88 11.76 11.04
CA GLU A 109 11.99 11.89 9.88
C GLU A 109 10.49 11.82 10.29
N MET A 110 10.17 11.45 11.53
CA MET A 110 8.78 11.44 12.04
C MET A 110 8.10 12.83 11.99
N ALA A 111 8.87 13.90 12.16
CA ALA A 111 8.36 15.27 12.05
C ALA A 111 7.78 15.57 10.65
N PHE A 112 8.28 14.90 9.61
CA PHE A 112 7.72 15.00 8.26
C PHE A 112 6.37 14.29 8.16
N LEU A 113 6.21 13.08 8.73
CA LEU A 113 4.90 12.41 8.76
C LEU A 113 3.86 13.23 9.54
N GLU A 114 4.28 13.87 10.64
CA GLU A 114 3.40 14.76 11.40
C GLU A 114 3.01 16.02 10.61
N SER A 115 3.93 16.58 9.82
CA SER A 115 3.66 17.79 9.02
C SER A 115 2.68 17.53 7.85
N LEU A 116 2.67 16.32 7.31
CA LEU A 116 1.68 15.88 6.32
C LEU A 116 0.26 15.78 6.90
N GLY A 117 0.13 15.65 8.22
CA GLY A 117 -1.16 15.47 8.90
C GLY A 117 -1.82 14.12 8.57
N LYS A 118 -3.10 13.98 8.95
CA LYS A 118 -3.88 12.74 8.74
C LYS A 118 -4.45 12.59 7.33
N ASN A 119 -4.65 13.72 6.64
CA ASN A 119 -5.26 13.80 5.31
C ASN A 119 -4.45 14.80 4.45
N PRO A 120 -3.28 14.39 3.94
CA PRO A 120 -2.50 15.20 3.00
C PRO A 120 -3.31 15.49 1.72
N THR A 121 -3.09 16.67 1.13
CA THR A 121 -3.79 17.05 -0.11
C THR A 121 -3.21 16.27 -1.30
N PRO A 122 -3.98 16.09 -2.39
CA PRO A 122 -3.51 15.39 -3.59
C PRO A 122 -2.21 15.99 -4.17
N GLU A 123 -2.03 17.30 -4.02
CA GLU A 123 -0.85 18.05 -4.47
C GLU A 123 0.42 17.64 -3.70
N THR A 124 0.29 17.25 -2.44
CA THR A 124 1.43 16.80 -1.62
C THR A 124 2.05 15.52 -2.17
N PHE A 125 1.24 14.65 -2.79
CA PHE A 125 1.69 13.40 -3.41
C PHE A 125 2.22 13.55 -4.83
N THR A 126 1.96 14.70 -5.48
CA THR A 126 2.51 15.01 -6.81
C THR A 126 3.89 15.63 -6.76
N ASP A 127 4.33 16.09 -5.58
CA ASP A 127 5.67 16.60 -5.36
C ASP A 127 6.69 15.45 -5.27
N ALA A 128 7.64 15.42 -6.21
CA ALA A 128 8.69 14.41 -6.27
C ALA A 128 9.55 14.37 -5.01
N SER A 129 9.77 15.51 -4.34
CA SER A 129 10.53 15.57 -3.09
C SER A 129 9.80 14.82 -1.98
N ASN A 130 8.50 15.06 -1.82
CA ASN A 130 7.70 14.41 -0.78
C ASN A 130 7.56 12.91 -1.03
N ALA A 131 7.39 12.51 -2.30
CA ALA A 131 7.35 11.11 -2.71
C ALA A 131 8.64 10.35 -2.33
N GLU A 132 9.80 10.97 -2.55
CA GLU A 132 11.09 10.36 -2.18
C GLU A 132 11.27 10.29 -0.67
N THR A 133 10.90 11.35 0.07
CA THR A 133 10.92 11.34 1.53
C THR A 133 10.00 10.26 2.11
N LEU A 134 8.81 10.05 1.52
CA LEU A 134 7.89 8.99 1.92
C LEU A 134 8.45 7.59 1.67
N ARG A 135 9.09 7.34 0.52
CA ARG A 135 9.78 6.08 0.23
C ARG A 135 10.91 5.83 1.23
N ARG A 136 11.70 6.86 1.52
CA ARG A 136 12.79 6.79 2.50
C ARG A 136 12.25 6.45 3.89
N LEU A 137 11.21 7.14 4.34
CA LEU A 137 10.52 6.84 5.59
C LEU A 137 10.01 5.40 5.63
N HIS A 138 9.34 4.95 4.58
CA HIS A 138 8.90 3.56 4.50
C HIS A 138 10.05 2.57 4.72
N GLY A 139 11.20 2.80 4.09
CA GLY A 139 12.42 2.01 4.29
C GLY A 139 12.93 2.05 5.73
N LEU A 140 13.02 3.24 6.33
CA LEU A 140 13.46 3.42 7.72
C LEU A 140 12.54 2.69 8.72
N ALA A 141 11.22 2.68 8.46
CA ALA A 141 10.27 1.92 9.28
C ALA A 141 10.56 0.41 9.23
N GLN A 142 10.84 -0.12 8.03
CA GLN A 142 11.18 -1.53 7.84
C GLN A 142 12.51 -1.90 8.52
N GLU A 143 13.53 -1.03 8.40
CA GLU A 143 14.82 -1.22 9.05
C GLU A 143 14.70 -1.20 10.57
N LEU A 144 13.90 -0.28 11.12
CA LEU A 144 13.62 -0.22 12.55
C LEU A 144 12.88 -1.48 13.01
N GLU A 145 11.85 -1.94 12.29
CA GLU A 145 11.19 -3.21 12.59
C GLU A 145 12.18 -4.40 12.58
N ALA A 146 13.08 -4.46 11.61
CA ALA A 146 14.08 -5.51 11.50
C ALA A 146 15.07 -5.47 12.69
N SER A 147 15.51 -4.27 13.08
CA SER A 147 16.40 -4.07 14.23
C SER A 147 15.74 -4.50 15.54
N GLN A 148 14.46 -4.14 15.75
CA GLN A 148 13.67 -4.53 16.91
C GLN A 148 13.52 -6.05 17.00
N ARG A 149 13.22 -6.72 15.89
CA ARG A 149 13.15 -8.20 15.83
C ARG A 149 14.51 -8.84 16.13
N GLY A 150 15.59 -8.28 15.59
CA GLY A 150 16.96 -8.73 15.84
C GLY A 150 17.34 -8.64 17.32
N LEU A 151 17.04 -7.51 17.95
CA LEU A 151 17.31 -7.28 19.37
C LEU A 151 16.47 -8.23 20.25
N LEU A 152 15.17 -8.39 20.00
CA LEU A 152 14.33 -9.32 20.76
C LEU A 152 14.81 -10.77 20.65
N ARG A 153 15.29 -11.19 19.47
CA ARG A 153 15.91 -12.52 19.30
C ARG A 153 17.20 -12.65 20.10
N ALA A 154 18.06 -11.64 20.08
CA ALA A 154 19.30 -11.63 20.84
C ALA A 154 19.05 -11.69 22.36
N ILE A 155 18.06 -10.93 22.85
CA ILE A 155 17.64 -10.97 24.26
C ILE A 155 17.16 -12.37 24.65
N ARG A 156 16.29 -12.98 23.84
CA ARG A 156 15.81 -14.36 24.07
C ARG A 156 16.96 -15.36 24.10
N GLN A 157 17.92 -15.22 23.18
CA GLN A 157 19.10 -16.08 23.14
C GLN A 157 19.96 -15.90 24.38
N SER A 158 20.24 -14.65 24.79
CA SER A 158 21.01 -14.32 26.01
C SER A 158 20.40 -14.97 27.26
N ILE A 159 19.08 -14.84 27.42
CA ILE A 159 18.33 -15.47 28.52
C ILE A 159 18.43 -17.01 28.44
N ALA A 160 18.24 -17.59 27.26
CA ALA A 160 18.30 -19.04 27.06
C ALA A 160 19.71 -19.62 27.29
N THR A 161 20.76 -18.86 26.99
CA THR A 161 22.16 -19.26 27.19
C THR A 161 22.66 -19.03 28.62
N GLY A 162 21.86 -18.39 29.49
CA GLY A 162 22.16 -18.25 30.91
C GLY A 162 23.47 -17.53 31.18
N THR A 163 23.55 -16.22 30.87
CA THR A 163 24.67 -15.38 31.35
C THR A 163 24.65 -15.11 32.86
N GLU A 164 23.69 -15.70 33.58
CA GLU A 164 23.71 -15.90 35.03
C GLU A 164 23.39 -17.36 35.37
N ASN A 165 24.27 -18.29 35.02
CA ASN A 165 24.56 -19.34 36.01
C ASN A 165 25.37 -18.65 37.12
N LEU A 166 24.70 -18.02 38.08
CA LEU A 166 25.31 -17.94 39.40
C LEU A 166 25.66 -19.40 39.76
N PRO A 167 26.89 -19.71 40.19
CA PRO A 167 27.11 -20.98 40.85
C PRO A 167 26.13 -20.96 42.03
N LEU A 168 25.07 -21.76 41.95
CA LEU A 168 24.32 -22.14 43.12
C LEU A 168 25.40 -22.70 44.05
N GLY A 169 25.74 -21.91 45.06
CA GLY A 169 26.65 -22.30 46.12
C GLY A 169 26.08 -23.50 46.82
N THR A 170 26.30 -24.68 46.25
CA THR A 170 26.51 -25.89 47.03
C THR A 170 27.98 -25.93 47.39
N ASP A 171 28.43 -24.90 48.12
CA ASP A 171 29.43 -25.11 49.15
C ASP A 171 28.71 -25.89 50.26
N ALA A 172 28.50 -27.18 50.01
CA ALA A 172 28.28 -28.15 51.08
C ALA A 172 29.60 -28.25 51.84
N SER A 173 29.78 -27.30 52.73
CA SER A 173 30.69 -27.40 53.86
C SER A 173 30.08 -28.42 54.82
N SER A 174 30.70 -29.61 54.88
CA SER A 174 30.78 -30.59 56.00
C SER A 174 30.96 -32.00 55.45
#